data_AF-A0A931DG03-F1
#
_entry.id   AF-A0A931DG03-F1
#
_cell.length_a   1.000
_cell.length_b   1.000
_cell.length_c   1.000
_cell.angle_alpha   90.00
_cell.angle_beta   90.00
_cell.angle_gamma   90.00
#
_symmetry.space_group_name_H-M   'P 1'
#
loop_
_entity.id
_entity.type
_entity.pdbx_description
1 polymer ?
#
loop_
_entity_poly.entity_id
_entity_poly.type
_entity_poly.pdbx_seq_one_letter_code
_entity_poly.pdbx_strand_id
1 'polypeptide(L)'
;MEENPEEVVARLEAVAADSEGRITLRPAVTDAQMSSWPISVPDHIRAFFRRTGGFVVGEERHDFHFDHPDNHVPLVNEFWPLREPSASWILHSNGAATTYYVDVDPESGAWGRVFSFWEEPYVRLVAPSFLSWVDNLVAGARSALEAAGPAGLESAFRDWLYNGDDSLSRDPSATVVPLSVPEARASGDAELAEVAARLPDDAFLADLREADCPTEVPFAHVLPLGEVASYNCFHNGRFLAATVIPDV
;
A
#
# COMPACT_ATOMS: atom_id res chain seq x y z
N MET A 1 4.14 11.80 -13.96
CA MET A 1 3.58 11.31 -15.23
C MET A 1 2.59 10.24 -14.84
N GLU A 2 1.31 10.45 -15.09
CA GLU A 2 0.26 9.50 -14.70
C GLU A 2 0.48 8.21 -15.50
N GLU A 3 0.62 7.07 -14.82
CA GLU A 3 0.87 5.80 -15.52
C GLU A 3 -0.37 5.38 -16.31
N ASN A 4 -0.16 4.92 -17.54
CA ASN A 4 -1.25 4.38 -18.35
C ASN A 4 -1.62 2.97 -17.85
N PRO A 5 -2.84 2.75 -17.32
CA PRO A 5 -3.26 1.44 -16.81
C PRO A 5 -3.16 0.33 -17.86
N GLU A 6 -3.41 0.64 -19.14
CA GLU A 6 -3.37 -0.33 -20.22
C GLU A 6 -1.95 -0.85 -20.48
N GLU A 7 -0.95 0.03 -20.31
CA GLU A 7 0.45 -0.33 -20.49
C GLU A 7 0.96 -1.16 -19.31
N VAL A 8 0.63 -0.76 -18.07
CA VAL A 8 1.04 -1.49 -16.86
C VAL A 8 0.51 -2.92 -16.91
N VAL A 9 -0.78 -3.09 -17.18
CA VAL A 9 -1.38 -4.43 -17.23
C VAL A 9 -0.92 -5.23 -18.45
N ALA A 10 -0.63 -4.59 -19.60
CA ALA A 10 -0.01 -5.28 -20.73
C ALA A 10 1.41 -5.78 -20.40
N ARG A 11 2.20 -5.04 -19.61
CA ARG A 11 3.50 -5.51 -19.13
C ARG A 11 3.36 -6.69 -18.18
N LEU A 12 2.39 -6.64 -17.27
CA LEU A 12 2.07 -7.77 -16.37
C LEU A 12 1.66 -9.03 -17.16
N GLU A 13 0.78 -8.87 -18.15
CA GLU A 13 0.37 -9.96 -19.03
C GLU A 13 1.53 -10.56 -19.83
N ALA A 14 2.43 -9.72 -20.34
CA ALA A 14 3.63 -10.18 -21.04
C ALA A 14 4.54 -10.99 -20.12
N VAL A 15 4.80 -10.51 -18.90
CA VAL A 15 5.60 -11.24 -17.90
C VAL A 15 4.96 -12.58 -17.55
N ALA A 16 3.63 -12.64 -17.39
CA ALA A 16 2.94 -13.90 -17.14
C ALA A 16 3.05 -14.87 -18.32
N ALA A 17 2.90 -14.39 -19.56
CA ALA A 17 3.04 -15.20 -20.77
C ALA A 17 4.44 -15.80 -20.93
N ASP A 18 5.48 -15.00 -20.64
CA ASP A 18 6.89 -15.42 -20.73
C ASP A 18 7.33 -16.34 -19.58
N SER A 19 6.52 -16.46 -18.52
CA SER A 19 6.87 -17.22 -17.32
C SER A 19 6.76 -18.74 -17.44
N GLU A 20 6.23 -19.26 -18.56
CA GLU A 20 5.89 -20.68 -18.74
C GLU A 20 4.94 -21.20 -17.65
N GLY A 21 4.01 -20.35 -17.18
CA GLY A 21 3.02 -20.68 -16.16
C GLY A 21 3.52 -20.56 -14.71
N ARG A 22 4.76 -20.11 -14.50
CA ARG A 22 5.31 -19.84 -13.15
C ARG A 22 4.75 -18.54 -12.54
N ILE A 23 4.19 -17.67 -13.36
CA ILE A 23 3.42 -16.49 -12.95
C ILE A 23 2.04 -16.63 -13.56
N THR A 24 1.02 -16.56 -12.73
CA THR A 24 -0.38 -16.69 -13.16
C THR A 24 -1.16 -15.44 -12.81
N LEU A 25 -1.99 -14.98 -13.74
CA LEU A 25 -2.87 -13.84 -13.49
C LEU A 25 -4.13 -14.30 -12.78
N ARG A 26 -4.60 -13.46 -11.86
CA ARG A 26 -5.91 -13.64 -11.23
C ARG A 26 -7.02 -13.30 -12.23
N PRO A 27 -8.25 -13.83 -12.06
CA PRO A 27 -9.39 -13.44 -12.86
C PRO A 27 -9.61 -11.92 -12.84
N ALA A 28 -10.07 -11.37 -13.96
CA ALA A 28 -10.53 -9.98 -14.04
C ALA A 28 -11.68 -9.71 -13.07
N VAL A 29 -11.76 -8.47 -12.59
CA VAL A 29 -12.86 -7.97 -11.76
C VAL A 29 -13.86 -7.24 -12.66
N THR A 30 -15.12 -7.60 -12.55
CA THR A 30 -16.20 -7.01 -13.36
C THR A 30 -16.61 -5.62 -12.85
N ASP A 31 -17.18 -4.80 -13.73
CA ASP A 31 -17.75 -3.50 -13.32
C ASP A 31 -18.85 -3.65 -12.27
N ALA A 32 -19.61 -4.74 -12.29
CA ALA A 32 -20.63 -5.03 -11.28
C ALA A 32 -20.00 -5.29 -9.90
N GLN A 33 -18.90 -6.06 -9.84
CA GLN A 33 -18.14 -6.28 -8.61
C GLN A 33 -17.55 -4.97 -8.09
N MET A 34 -16.83 -4.22 -8.93
CA MET A 34 -16.23 -2.95 -8.54
C MET A 34 -17.26 -1.91 -8.08
N SER A 35 -18.48 -1.94 -8.64
CA SER A 35 -19.57 -1.03 -8.24
C SER A 35 -20.28 -1.46 -6.96
N SER A 36 -20.00 -2.66 -6.45
CA SER A 36 -20.52 -3.14 -5.16
C SER A 36 -19.58 -2.87 -3.99
N TRP A 37 -18.35 -2.42 -4.26
CA TRP A 37 -17.37 -2.09 -3.23
C TRP A 37 -17.84 -0.87 -2.42
N PRO A 38 -17.45 -0.77 -1.13
CA PRO A 38 -17.74 0.39 -0.28
C PRO A 38 -16.98 1.66 -0.68
N ILE A 39 -16.08 1.55 -1.66
CA ILE A 39 -15.28 2.64 -2.22
C ILE A 39 -15.61 2.88 -3.68
N SER A 40 -15.34 4.11 -4.13
CA SER A 40 -15.34 4.41 -5.56
C SER A 40 -14.04 3.94 -6.21
N VAL A 41 -14.13 3.46 -7.45
CA VAL A 41 -12.99 3.03 -8.25
C VAL A 41 -12.89 3.92 -9.48
N PRO A 42 -11.82 4.72 -9.64
CA PRO A 42 -11.61 5.57 -10.81
C PRO A 42 -11.60 4.79 -12.12
N ASP A 43 -12.07 5.39 -13.21
CA ASP A 43 -12.19 4.70 -14.51
C ASP A 43 -10.88 4.10 -15.03
N HIS A 44 -9.75 4.78 -14.80
CA HIS A 44 -8.44 4.28 -15.20
C HIS A 44 -8.04 3.03 -14.39
N ILE A 45 -8.36 2.99 -13.10
CA ILE A 45 -8.19 1.80 -12.25
C ILE A 45 -9.15 0.67 -12.67
N ARG A 46 -10.42 1.00 -13.00
CA ARG A 46 -11.37 0.02 -13.54
C ARG A 46 -10.86 -0.62 -14.82
N ALA A 47 -10.22 0.16 -15.71
CA ALA A 47 -9.63 -0.36 -16.94
C ALA A 47 -8.55 -1.42 -16.67
N PHE A 48 -7.73 -1.23 -15.63
CA PHE A 48 -6.78 -2.24 -15.16
C PHE A 48 -7.50 -3.49 -14.65
N PHE A 49 -8.45 -3.33 -13.73
CA PHE A 49 -9.16 -4.45 -13.09
C PHE A 49 -9.99 -5.31 -14.03
N ARG A 50 -10.52 -4.73 -15.12
CA ARG A 50 -11.20 -5.48 -16.20
C ARG A 50 -10.31 -6.51 -16.90
N ARG A 51 -8.99 -6.42 -16.73
CA ARG A 51 -8.02 -7.35 -17.33
C ARG A 51 -7.46 -8.32 -16.30
N THR A 52 -7.24 -7.88 -15.06
CA THR A 52 -6.78 -8.76 -13.99
C THR A 52 -7.12 -8.22 -12.60
N GLY A 53 -7.44 -9.12 -11.66
CA GLY A 53 -7.58 -8.82 -10.23
C GLY A 53 -6.28 -8.98 -9.45
N GLY A 54 -5.14 -9.24 -10.10
CA GLY A 54 -3.89 -9.55 -9.42
C GLY A 54 -3.03 -10.61 -10.12
N PHE A 55 -2.06 -11.16 -9.41
CA PHE A 55 -1.21 -12.23 -9.93
C PHE A 55 -0.55 -13.04 -8.82
N VAL A 56 -0.11 -14.24 -9.16
CA VAL A 56 0.57 -15.17 -8.27
C VAL A 56 1.96 -15.47 -8.83
N VAL A 57 2.97 -15.44 -7.98
CA VAL A 57 4.34 -15.85 -8.31
C VAL A 57 4.65 -17.19 -7.64
N GLY A 58 4.97 -18.21 -8.45
CA GLY A 58 5.28 -19.55 -7.97
C GLY A 58 4.06 -20.34 -7.48
N GLU A 59 4.26 -21.24 -6.52
CA GLU A 59 3.22 -22.12 -5.95
C GLU A 59 2.45 -21.42 -4.82
N GLU A 60 1.86 -20.26 -5.12
CA GLU A 60 0.89 -19.54 -4.27
C GLU A 60 1.40 -18.81 -3.01
N ARG A 61 2.71 -18.83 -2.72
CA ARG A 61 3.24 -18.06 -1.56
C ARG A 61 3.17 -16.55 -1.71
N HIS A 62 3.27 -16.05 -2.94
CA HIS A 62 3.18 -14.62 -3.25
C HIS A 62 1.95 -14.38 -4.11
N ASP A 63 0.81 -14.29 -3.44
CA ASP A 63 -0.48 -14.04 -4.03
C ASP A 63 -0.89 -12.57 -3.87
N PHE A 64 -0.67 -11.78 -4.91
CA PHE A 64 -1.12 -10.40 -4.96
C PHE A 64 -2.57 -10.36 -5.43
N HIS A 65 -3.51 -10.40 -4.49
CA HIS A 65 -4.94 -10.31 -4.74
C HIS A 65 -5.45 -8.89 -4.46
N PHE A 66 -5.56 -8.08 -5.51
CA PHE A 66 -5.89 -6.65 -5.42
C PHE A 66 -7.37 -6.37 -5.06
N ASP A 67 -8.21 -7.40 -5.05
CA ASP A 67 -9.56 -7.40 -4.47
C ASP A 67 -9.59 -8.33 -3.25
N HIS A 68 -8.75 -8.03 -2.25
CA HIS A 68 -8.52 -8.94 -1.13
C HIS A 68 -9.84 -9.34 -0.44
N PRO A 69 -10.05 -10.61 -0.06
CA PRO A 69 -11.34 -11.07 0.50
C PRO A 69 -11.75 -10.30 1.76
N ASP A 70 -10.77 -9.84 2.54
CA ASP A 70 -11.01 -9.08 3.77
C ASP A 70 -11.58 -7.67 3.53
N ASN A 71 -11.54 -7.15 2.29
CA ASN A 71 -12.26 -5.93 1.94
C ASN A 71 -13.80 -6.10 1.99
N HIS A 72 -14.30 -7.35 1.96
CA HIS A 72 -15.73 -7.65 1.85
C HIS A 72 -16.36 -8.15 3.15
N VAL A 73 -15.56 -8.36 4.19
CA VAL A 73 -16.06 -8.76 5.51
C VAL A 73 -16.12 -7.54 6.41
N PRO A 74 -17.10 -7.44 7.33
CA PRO A 74 -17.07 -6.42 8.36
C PRO A 74 -15.71 -6.50 9.09
N LEU A 75 -15.00 -5.38 9.18
CA LEU A 75 -13.71 -5.30 9.88
C LEU A 75 -13.94 -5.61 11.37
N VAL A 76 -13.82 -6.88 11.75
CA VAL A 76 -13.80 -7.34 13.16
C VAL A 76 -12.37 -7.60 13.62
N ASN A 77 -11.38 -7.39 12.76
CA ASN A 77 -10.01 -7.82 13.02
C ASN A 77 -9.14 -6.69 13.57
N GLU A 78 -8.53 -6.96 14.72
CA GLU A 78 -7.61 -6.05 15.43
C GLU A 78 -6.31 -5.77 14.67
N PHE A 79 -6.00 -6.58 13.65
CA PHE A 79 -4.79 -6.48 12.84
C PHE A 79 -4.85 -5.46 11.68
N TRP A 80 -5.96 -4.75 11.51
CA TRP A 80 -6.12 -3.77 10.42
C TRP A 80 -5.95 -2.32 10.93
N PRO A 81 -4.80 -1.68 10.66
CA PRO A 81 -4.47 -0.35 11.17
C PRO A 81 -5.35 0.78 10.62
N LEU A 82 -5.87 0.60 9.40
CA LEU A 82 -6.80 1.53 8.76
C LEU A 82 -8.23 1.05 9.01
N ARG A 83 -8.98 1.81 9.81
CA ARG A 83 -10.32 1.40 10.30
C ARG A 83 -11.49 1.97 9.51
N GLU A 84 -11.22 2.89 8.58
CA GLU A 84 -12.25 3.47 7.73
C GLU A 84 -12.25 2.75 6.37
N PRO A 85 -13.17 1.78 6.14
CA PRO A 85 -13.22 1.01 4.90
C PRO A 85 -13.60 1.83 3.67
N SER A 86 -14.13 3.05 3.83
CA SER A 86 -14.35 4.01 2.74
C SER A 86 -13.12 4.81 2.34
N ALA A 87 -12.06 4.77 3.16
CA ALA A 87 -10.85 5.59 2.98
C ALA A 87 -9.61 4.76 2.62
N SER A 88 -9.75 3.44 2.44
CA SER A 88 -8.64 2.57 2.09
C SER A 88 -9.09 1.27 1.44
N TRP A 89 -8.17 0.60 0.74
CA TRP A 89 -8.43 -0.68 0.11
C TRP A 89 -7.23 -1.62 0.24
N ILE A 90 -7.44 -2.84 0.72
CA ILE A 90 -6.37 -3.84 0.86
C ILE A 90 -6.02 -4.38 -0.53
N LEU A 91 -4.74 -4.26 -0.89
CA LEU A 91 -4.19 -4.75 -2.16
C LEU A 91 -3.50 -6.11 -2.02
N HIS A 92 -2.93 -6.40 -0.86
CA HIS A 92 -2.25 -7.66 -0.58
C HIS A 92 -2.02 -7.78 0.93
N SER A 93 -2.14 -8.98 1.48
CA SER A 93 -1.60 -9.34 2.78
C SER A 93 -0.82 -10.63 2.63
N ASN A 94 0.33 -10.72 3.31
CA ASN A 94 1.06 -11.99 3.39
C ASN A 94 0.48 -12.92 4.48
N GLY A 95 -0.63 -12.52 5.14
CA GLY A 95 -1.33 -13.28 6.18
C GLY A 95 -0.52 -13.51 7.45
N ALA A 96 0.76 -13.10 7.47
CA ALA A 96 1.68 -13.31 8.57
C ALA A 96 1.90 -12.01 9.33
N ALA A 97 2.10 -10.89 8.63
CA ALA A 97 2.34 -9.61 9.32
C ALA A 97 2.23 -8.35 8.44
N THR A 98 2.50 -8.43 7.12
CA THR A 98 2.58 -7.24 6.25
C THR A 98 1.36 -7.12 5.37
N THR A 99 0.77 -5.92 5.37
CA THR A 99 -0.42 -5.63 4.56
C THR A 99 -0.25 -4.32 3.80
N TYR A 100 -0.62 -4.36 2.53
CA TYR A 100 -0.53 -3.26 1.59
C TYR A 100 -1.92 -2.67 1.36
N TYR A 101 -2.01 -1.35 1.46
CA TYR A 101 -3.24 -0.59 1.27
C TYR A 101 -3.00 0.52 0.27
N VAL A 102 -4.00 0.81 -0.56
CA VAL A 102 -4.08 2.10 -1.24
C VAL A 102 -4.97 3.03 -0.43
N ASP A 103 -4.53 4.28 -0.29
CA ASP A 103 -5.34 5.38 0.24
C ASP A 103 -6.47 5.72 -0.74
N VAL A 104 -7.68 5.93 -0.24
CA VAL A 104 -8.82 6.33 -1.06
C VAL A 104 -9.42 7.60 -0.48
N ASP A 105 -9.47 8.65 -1.27
CA ASP A 105 -10.14 9.87 -0.85
C ASP A 105 -11.67 9.62 -0.84
N PRO A 106 -12.33 9.71 0.33
CA PRO A 106 -13.73 9.33 0.46
C PRO A 106 -14.70 10.29 -0.25
N GLU A 107 -14.28 11.53 -0.52
CA GLU A 107 -15.12 12.55 -1.16
C GLU A 107 -15.10 12.43 -2.69
N SER A 108 -13.91 12.29 -3.27
CA SER A 108 -13.67 12.25 -4.70
C SER A 108 -13.60 10.83 -5.27
N GLY A 109 -13.34 9.84 -4.43
CA GLY A 109 -13.06 8.46 -4.84
C GLY A 109 -11.69 8.28 -5.49
N ALA A 110 -10.80 9.27 -5.40
CA ALA A 110 -9.46 9.20 -5.96
C ALA A 110 -8.63 8.16 -5.22
N TRP A 111 -7.94 7.30 -5.97
CA TRP A 111 -6.97 6.36 -5.41
C TRP A 111 -5.61 7.06 -5.32
N GLY A 112 -5.10 7.14 -4.10
CA GLY A 112 -3.87 7.82 -3.76
C GLY A 112 -2.67 6.88 -3.65
N ARG A 113 -1.85 7.16 -2.64
CA ARG A 113 -0.58 6.49 -2.38
C ARG A 113 -0.78 5.08 -1.80
N VAL A 114 0.22 4.23 -1.97
CA VAL A 114 0.22 2.87 -1.42
C VAL A 114 1.12 2.78 -0.20
N PHE A 115 0.60 2.22 0.87
CA PHE A 115 1.29 2.03 2.13
C PHE A 115 1.41 0.55 2.48
N SER A 116 2.50 0.16 3.13
CA SER A 116 2.61 -1.13 3.83
C SER A 116 2.62 -0.92 5.33
N PHE A 117 1.84 -1.72 6.05
CA PHE A 117 1.81 -1.75 7.50
C PHE A 117 2.30 -3.11 7.99
N TRP A 118 3.03 -3.11 9.11
CA TRP A 118 3.46 -4.30 9.85
C TRP A 118 2.79 -4.36 11.23
N GLU A 119 2.90 -5.49 11.94
CA GLU A 119 2.20 -5.72 13.23
C GLU A 119 2.62 -4.74 14.35
N GLU A 120 3.88 -4.32 14.36
CA GLU A 120 4.36 -3.18 15.15
C GLU A 120 4.12 -1.89 14.35
N PRO A 121 4.06 -0.68 14.95
CA PRO A 121 3.73 0.58 14.27
C PRO A 121 4.83 1.09 13.30
N TYR A 122 5.25 0.21 12.39
CA TYR A 122 6.05 0.43 11.22
C TYR A 122 5.11 0.60 10.04
N VAL A 123 5.15 1.79 9.48
CA VAL A 123 4.45 2.13 8.26
C VAL A 123 5.47 2.56 7.22
N ARG A 124 5.23 2.20 5.97
CA ARG A 124 6.03 2.65 4.85
C ARG A 124 5.12 3.14 3.74
N LEU A 125 5.43 4.29 3.16
CA LEU A 125 4.97 4.65 1.83
C LEU A 125 5.75 3.78 0.83
N VAL A 126 5.09 2.93 0.06
CA VAL A 126 5.78 2.01 -0.87
C VAL A 126 5.65 2.43 -2.33
N ALA A 127 4.65 3.25 -2.67
CA ALA A 127 4.49 3.78 -4.01
C ALA A 127 3.63 5.05 -4.03
N PRO A 128 3.86 5.96 -5.00
CA PRO A 128 3.06 7.17 -5.15
C PRO A 128 1.64 6.90 -5.69
N SER A 129 1.40 5.75 -6.31
CA SER A 129 0.09 5.32 -6.82
C SER A 129 -0.04 3.79 -6.84
N PHE A 130 -1.28 3.28 -6.97
CA PHE A 130 -1.52 1.86 -7.21
C PHE A 130 -0.82 1.35 -8.48
N LEU A 131 -0.86 2.10 -9.58
CA LEU A 131 -0.26 1.67 -10.84
C LEU A 131 1.26 1.66 -10.76
N SER A 132 1.88 2.61 -10.07
CA SER A 132 3.32 2.63 -9.80
C SER A 132 3.75 1.41 -8.99
N TRP A 133 2.94 1.04 -7.99
CA TRP A 133 3.18 -0.13 -7.16
C TRP A 133 3.14 -1.42 -7.99
N VAL A 134 2.11 -1.58 -8.83
CA VAL A 134 2.01 -2.72 -9.75
C VAL A 134 3.17 -2.76 -10.74
N ASP A 135 3.57 -1.61 -11.31
CA ASP A 135 4.67 -1.57 -12.27
C ASP A 135 6.01 -1.99 -11.64
N ASN A 136 6.26 -1.60 -10.38
CA ASN A 136 7.42 -2.08 -9.63
C ASN A 136 7.36 -3.59 -9.38
N LEU A 137 6.20 -4.13 -9.01
CA LEU A 137 5.99 -5.58 -8.87
C LEU A 137 6.22 -6.33 -10.19
N VAL A 138 5.80 -5.77 -11.32
CA VAL A 138 6.05 -6.33 -12.66
C VAL A 138 7.54 -6.34 -12.98
N ALA A 139 8.26 -5.26 -12.68
CA ALA A 139 9.71 -5.20 -12.82
C ALA A 139 10.40 -6.27 -11.97
N GLY A 140 9.99 -6.42 -10.71
CA GLY A 140 10.52 -7.44 -9.81
C GLY A 140 10.26 -8.87 -10.26
N ALA A 141 9.05 -9.14 -10.75
CA ALA A 141 8.69 -10.44 -11.30
C ALA A 141 9.55 -10.80 -12.51
N ARG A 142 9.85 -9.83 -13.39
CA ARG A 142 10.76 -10.01 -14.51
C ARG A 142 12.19 -10.26 -14.05
N SER A 143 12.72 -9.43 -13.15
CA SER A 143 14.07 -9.62 -12.58
C SER A 143 14.20 -11.01 -11.92
N ALA A 144 13.17 -11.45 -11.21
CA ALA A 144 13.14 -12.76 -10.59
C ALA A 144 13.11 -13.92 -11.61
N LEU A 145 12.40 -13.78 -12.74
CA LEU A 145 12.43 -14.77 -13.83
C LEU A 145 13.83 -14.91 -14.44
N GLU A 146 14.54 -13.79 -14.61
CA GLU A 146 15.91 -13.76 -15.14
C GLU A 146 16.92 -14.34 -14.14
N ALA A 147 16.74 -14.05 -12.85
CA ALA A 147 17.61 -14.50 -11.77
C ALA A 147 17.30 -15.93 -11.27
N ALA A 148 16.16 -16.52 -11.66
CA ALA A 148 15.71 -17.82 -11.18
C ALA A 148 16.71 -18.93 -11.51
N GLY A 149 17.55 -19.26 -10.53
CA GLY A 149 18.44 -20.41 -10.55
C GLY A 149 17.80 -21.67 -9.94
N PRO A 150 18.62 -22.59 -9.38
CA PRO A 150 18.12 -23.82 -8.76
C PRO A 150 17.15 -23.61 -7.59
N ALA A 151 17.20 -22.46 -6.93
CA ALA A 151 16.30 -22.09 -5.83
C ALA A 151 14.88 -21.74 -6.28
N GLY A 152 14.64 -21.61 -7.60
CA GLY A 152 13.33 -21.34 -8.18
C GLY A 152 12.92 -19.87 -8.15
N LEU A 153 11.84 -19.58 -8.90
CA LEU A 153 11.29 -18.23 -9.08
C LEU A 153 10.83 -17.60 -7.77
N GLU A 154 10.14 -18.37 -6.92
CA GLU A 154 9.60 -17.87 -5.65
C GLU A 154 10.72 -17.33 -4.76
N SER A 155 11.84 -18.05 -4.64
CA SER A 155 12.95 -17.57 -3.83
C SER A 155 13.62 -16.35 -4.43
N ALA A 156 13.76 -16.27 -5.76
CA ALA A 156 14.32 -15.11 -6.44
C ALA A 156 13.43 -13.87 -6.28
N PHE A 157 12.10 -14.04 -6.39
CA PHE A 157 11.15 -12.95 -6.21
C PHE A 157 11.10 -12.46 -4.76
N ARG A 158 11.12 -13.38 -3.78
CA ARG A 158 11.22 -13.03 -2.37
C ARG A 158 12.51 -12.26 -2.08
N ASP A 159 13.63 -12.71 -2.63
CA ASP A 159 14.92 -12.04 -2.43
C ASP A 159 14.89 -10.62 -3.01
N TRP A 160 14.35 -10.45 -4.23
CA TRP A 160 14.10 -9.13 -4.79
C TRP A 160 13.19 -8.29 -3.89
N LEU A 161 12.02 -8.80 -3.49
CA LEU A 161 10.99 -8.06 -2.76
C LEU A 161 11.48 -7.53 -1.40
N TYR A 162 12.33 -8.29 -0.70
CA TYR A 162 12.75 -7.95 0.65
C TYR A 162 14.21 -7.46 0.76
N ASN A 163 15.06 -7.79 -0.21
CA ASN A 163 16.50 -7.47 -0.18
C ASN A 163 16.99 -6.68 -1.40
N GLY A 164 16.17 -6.46 -2.42
CA GLY A 164 16.55 -5.71 -3.62
C GLY A 164 16.43 -4.21 -3.42
N ASP A 165 17.48 -3.47 -3.78
CA ASP A 165 17.57 -1.99 -3.69
C ASP A 165 16.51 -1.27 -4.55
N ASP A 166 16.03 -1.94 -5.59
CA ASP A 166 15.08 -1.49 -6.60
C ASP A 166 13.65 -2.03 -6.39
N SER A 167 13.43 -2.76 -5.29
CA SER A 167 12.09 -3.23 -4.90
C SER A 167 11.31 -2.19 -4.10
N LEU A 168 10.10 -2.56 -3.69
CA LEU A 168 9.30 -1.86 -2.66
C LEU A 168 9.97 -1.83 -1.26
N SER A 169 11.17 -2.41 -1.14
CA SER A 169 11.95 -2.38 0.08
C SER A 169 12.38 -0.95 0.43
N ARG A 170 12.77 -0.79 1.69
CA ARG A 170 13.14 0.50 2.30
C ARG A 170 14.29 1.14 1.52
N ASP A 171 14.15 2.40 1.07
CA ASP A 171 15.34 3.23 0.86
C ASP A 171 15.87 3.59 2.27
N PRO A 172 17.07 3.11 2.67
CA PRO A 172 17.57 3.30 4.03
C PRO A 172 17.81 4.77 4.36
N SER A 173 17.88 5.65 3.36
CA SER A 173 18.02 7.09 3.51
C SER A 173 16.68 7.84 3.52
N ALA A 174 15.59 7.24 3.05
CA ALA A 174 14.27 7.85 3.02
C ALA A 174 13.48 7.52 4.30
N THR A 175 13.53 8.43 5.27
CA THR A 175 12.74 8.35 6.51
C THR A 175 12.16 9.72 6.83
N VAL A 176 10.87 9.77 7.15
CA VAL A 176 10.22 10.98 7.66
C VAL A 176 10.17 10.92 9.18
N VAL A 177 10.43 12.05 9.84
CA VAL A 177 10.29 12.16 11.29
C VAL A 177 8.87 12.60 11.62
N PRO A 178 8.06 11.78 12.33
CA PRO A 178 6.74 12.20 12.76
C PRO A 178 6.82 13.37 13.75
N LEU A 179 5.93 14.35 13.58
CA LEU A 179 5.73 15.46 14.50
C LEU A 179 4.59 15.16 15.45
N SER A 180 4.67 15.61 16.69
CA SER A 180 3.47 15.65 17.53
C SER A 180 2.46 16.64 16.95
N VAL A 181 1.17 16.39 17.14
CA VAL A 181 0.12 17.31 16.69
C VAL A 181 0.29 18.75 17.21
N PRO A 182 0.67 19.01 18.48
CA PRO A 182 0.97 20.35 18.96
C PRO A 182 2.11 21.03 18.20
N GLU A 183 3.19 20.32 17.87
CA GLU A 183 4.30 20.84 17.07
C GLU A 183 3.85 21.14 15.63
N ALA A 184 3.07 20.24 15.02
CA ALA A 184 2.55 20.43 13.67
C ALA A 184 1.67 21.69 13.57
N ARG A 185 0.80 21.95 14.56
CA ARG A 185 -0.01 23.18 14.64
C ARG A 185 0.84 24.44 14.81
N ALA A 186 1.97 24.35 15.50
CA ALA A 186 2.88 25.46 15.75
C ALA A 186 3.97 25.65 14.67
N SER A 187 4.03 24.76 13.67
CA SER A 187 5.10 24.72 12.65
C SER A 187 5.16 25.95 11.74
N GLY A 188 4.04 26.67 11.60
CA GLY A 188 3.89 27.77 10.64
C GLY A 188 3.51 27.30 9.23
N ASP A 189 3.42 25.99 8.98
CA ASP A 189 2.91 25.42 7.74
C ASP A 189 1.38 25.28 7.80
N ALA A 190 0.69 25.87 6.82
CA ALA A 190 -0.76 25.94 6.80
C ALA A 190 -1.43 24.58 6.55
N GLU A 191 -0.85 23.71 5.72
CA GLU A 191 -1.41 22.38 5.44
C GLU A 191 -1.21 21.47 6.65
N LEU A 192 -0.03 21.49 7.28
CA LEU A 192 0.21 20.73 8.51
C LEU A 192 -0.70 21.18 9.64
N ALA A 193 -0.87 22.50 9.83
CA ALA A 193 -1.74 23.02 10.88
C ALA A 193 -3.23 22.66 10.65
N GLU A 194 -3.69 22.64 9.39
CA GLU A 194 -5.05 22.24 9.02
C GLU A 194 -5.31 20.77 9.34
N VAL A 195 -4.42 19.87 8.92
CA VAL A 195 -4.54 18.44 9.23
C VAL A 195 -4.47 18.20 10.73
N ALA A 196 -3.49 18.82 11.41
CA ALA A 196 -3.31 18.67 12.85
C ALA A 196 -4.48 19.23 13.69
N ALA A 197 -5.26 20.18 13.16
CA ALA A 197 -6.46 20.68 13.83
C ALA A 197 -7.60 19.64 13.89
N ARG A 198 -7.56 18.60 13.05
CA ARG A 198 -8.56 17.52 12.98
C ARG A 198 -8.21 16.31 13.85
N LEU A 199 -7.00 16.32 14.43
CA LEU A 199 -6.43 15.20 15.19
C LEU A 199 -6.40 15.52 16.70
N PRO A 200 -6.43 14.49 17.58
CA PRO A 200 -6.25 14.70 19.01
C PRO A 200 -4.80 15.09 19.34
N ASP A 201 -4.58 15.70 20.51
CA ASP A 201 -3.28 16.28 20.91
C ASP A 201 -2.18 15.24 21.12
N ASP A 202 -2.55 13.98 21.38
CA ASP A 202 -1.65 12.85 21.58
C ASP A 202 -1.34 12.06 20.29
N ALA A 203 -1.89 12.48 19.15
CA ALA A 203 -1.55 11.90 17.86
C ALA A 203 -0.21 12.44 17.30
N PHE A 204 0.33 11.68 16.35
CA PHE A 204 1.52 12.04 15.59
C PHE A 204 1.20 12.13 14.11
N LEU A 205 1.87 13.05 13.41
CA LEU A 205 1.65 13.37 12.00
C LEU A 205 2.98 13.28 11.24
N ALA A 206 2.98 12.51 10.15
CA ALA A 206 4.08 12.44 9.21
C ALA A 206 3.77 13.26 7.96
N ASP A 207 4.70 14.13 7.56
CA ASP A 207 4.65 14.90 6.31
C ASP A 207 5.34 14.12 5.20
N LEU A 208 4.56 13.67 4.22
CA LEU A 208 5.02 12.86 3.09
C LEU A 208 5.00 13.64 1.77
N ARG A 209 4.79 14.96 1.80
CA ARG A 209 4.65 15.77 0.58
C ARG A 209 5.85 15.65 -0.35
N GLU A 210 7.05 15.61 0.21
CA GLU A 210 8.32 15.49 -0.52
C GLU A 210 8.77 14.03 -0.72
N ALA A 211 8.01 13.05 -0.22
CA ALA A 211 8.35 11.64 -0.41
C ALA A 211 7.96 11.17 -1.81
N ASP A 212 8.96 10.82 -2.61
CA ASP A 212 8.85 10.37 -4.01
C ASP A 212 9.35 8.92 -4.22
N CYS A 213 9.90 8.31 -3.18
CA CYS A 213 10.43 6.95 -3.14
C CYS A 213 9.89 6.18 -1.91
N PRO A 214 10.12 4.86 -1.83
CA PRO A 214 9.74 4.09 -0.65
C PRO A 214 10.29 4.69 0.64
N THR A 215 9.41 5.20 1.52
CA THR A 215 9.79 6.03 2.66
C THR A 215 9.25 5.45 3.96
N GLU A 216 10.14 5.26 4.94
CA GLU A 216 9.77 4.80 6.28
C GLU A 216 9.13 5.90 7.12
N VAL A 217 8.08 5.53 7.85
CA VAL A 217 7.41 6.38 8.84
C VAL A 217 7.49 5.68 10.20
N PRO A 218 8.48 6.01 11.04
CA PRO A 218 8.84 5.27 12.24
C PRO A 218 7.97 5.68 13.43
N PHE A 219 6.65 5.46 13.35
CA PHE A 219 5.75 5.75 14.47
C PHE A 219 6.10 4.96 15.74
N ALA A 220 6.69 3.77 15.59
CA ALA A 220 7.26 2.98 16.70
C ALA A 220 8.27 3.71 17.59
N HIS A 221 8.90 4.78 17.09
CA HIS A 221 9.85 5.56 17.90
C HIS A 221 9.20 6.66 18.72
N VAL A 222 7.94 7.02 18.41
CA VAL A 222 7.24 8.14 19.05
C VAL A 222 5.99 7.70 19.82
N LEU A 223 5.39 6.56 19.43
CA LEU A 223 4.29 5.96 20.16
C LEU A 223 4.80 5.17 21.37
N PRO A 224 4.03 5.10 22.48
CA PRO A 224 4.42 4.29 23.62
C PRO A 224 4.47 2.80 23.25
N LEU A 225 5.44 2.09 23.84
CA LEU A 225 5.68 0.68 23.54
C LEU A 225 4.47 -0.17 23.96
N GLY A 226 3.98 -1.00 23.05
CA GLY A 226 2.87 -1.94 23.29
C GLY A 226 1.48 -1.35 23.04
N GLU A 227 1.38 -0.07 22.69
CA GLU A 227 0.12 0.57 22.32
C GLU A 227 -0.30 0.22 20.90
N VAL A 228 -1.61 0.08 20.69
CA VAL A 228 -2.21 -0.07 19.37
C VAL A 228 -2.51 1.31 18.79
N ALA A 229 -2.18 1.53 17.53
CA ALA A 229 -2.52 2.78 16.83
C ALA A 229 -3.51 2.54 15.69
N SER A 230 -4.41 3.52 15.52
CA SER A 230 -5.18 3.70 14.30
C SER A 230 -4.49 4.71 13.41
N TYR A 231 -4.62 4.54 12.11
CA TYR A 231 -3.97 5.41 11.13
C TYR A 231 -5.00 6.09 10.25
N ASN A 232 -4.71 7.33 9.87
CA ASN A 232 -5.53 8.12 8.97
C ASN A 232 -4.65 8.81 7.94
N CYS A 233 -5.01 8.67 6.68
CA CYS A 233 -4.38 9.38 5.57
C CYS A 233 -5.12 10.69 5.30
N PHE A 234 -4.38 11.72 4.91
CA PHE A 234 -4.93 13.01 4.51
C PHE A 234 -4.31 13.46 3.20
N HIS A 235 -5.11 14.18 2.40
CA HIS A 235 -4.68 14.81 1.16
C HIS A 235 -4.04 13.81 0.18
N ASN A 236 -4.72 12.68 -0.07
CA ASN A 236 -4.25 11.58 -0.93
C ASN A 236 -2.92 10.96 -0.44
N GLY A 237 -2.82 10.71 0.87
CA GLY A 237 -1.65 10.13 1.52
C GLY A 237 -0.43 11.05 1.60
N ARG A 238 -0.60 12.36 1.37
CA ARG A 238 0.48 13.35 1.57
C ARG A 238 0.77 13.61 3.04
N PHE A 239 -0.18 13.30 3.92
CA PHE A 239 0.05 13.20 5.35
C PHE A 239 -0.50 11.90 5.89
N LEU A 240 0.21 11.31 6.83
CA LEU A 240 -0.21 10.11 7.53
C LEU A 240 -0.19 10.40 9.03
N ALA A 241 -1.31 10.16 9.70
CA ALA A 241 -1.42 10.31 11.14
C ALA A 241 -1.51 8.95 11.83
N ALA A 242 -0.93 8.86 13.02
CA ALA A 242 -1.12 7.75 13.95
C ALA A 242 -1.76 8.27 15.24
N THR A 243 -2.84 7.63 15.68
CA THR A 243 -3.57 7.95 16.90
C THR A 243 -3.66 6.71 17.78
N VAL A 244 -3.20 6.80 19.03
CA VAL A 244 -3.27 5.71 20.00
C VAL A 244 -4.74 5.35 20.24
N ILE A 245 -5.04 4.06 20.22
CA ILE A 245 -6.36 3.54 20.57
C ILE A 245 -6.33 3.24 22.06
N PRO A 246 -7.14 3.93 22.90
CA PRO A 246 -7.17 3.64 24.32
C PRO A 246 -7.58 2.19 24.56
N ASP A 247 -6.93 1.53 25.52
CA ASP A 247 -7.41 0.25 26.06
C ASP A 247 -8.88 0.40 26.49
N VAL A 248 -9.76 -0.42 25.92
CA VAL A 248 -11.21 -0.44 26.19
C VAL A 248 -11.54 -1.35 27.36
#